data_AF-F8E2J9-F1
#
_entry.id   AF-F8E2J9-F1
#
_cell.length_a   1.000
_cell.length_b   1.000
_cell.length_c   1.000
_cell.angle_alpha   90.00
_cell.angle_beta   90.00
_cell.angle_gamma   90.00
#
_symmetry.space_group_name_H-M   'P 1'
#
loop_
_entity.id
_entity.type
_entity.pdbx_description
1 polymer ?
#
loop_
_entity_poly.entity_id
_entity_poly.type
_entity_poly.pdbx_seq_one_letter_code
_entity_poly.pdbx_strand_id
1 'polypeptide(L)'
;MRFTGLQPHELQQRPLRTADAGLGSFSGVEGVFIGGSPFTISTPETYGIWQDTISRRLTEFVVEQGVNGDLPMFLACYGSSMLAHYLDGKVTADHAEEPGLSEVVLTEAGLTDPLTRDLPGVFYGMTGHKDSVEVLPTGATLLADGQTCPAQLFRFGDHVWASQFHPEMDDAAIRTRLSFYENAGYCDPDELAETYARLQGNDTSHANSLLRRFVEYCREGTDSVVRGSAVTEKQPLPRGEAIAG
;
A
#
# COMPACT_ATOMS: atom_id res chain seq x y z
N MET A 1 3.96 -12.03 2.56
CA MET A 1 2.68 -12.23 3.29
C MET A 1 2.77 -12.98 4.63
N ARG A 2 3.90 -13.58 5.06
CA ARG A 2 3.93 -14.34 6.32
C ARG A 2 3.53 -13.55 7.59
N PHE A 3 3.66 -12.22 7.57
CA PHE A 3 3.33 -11.36 8.71
C PHE A 3 1.84 -11.11 8.89
N THR A 4 0.99 -11.50 7.92
CA THR A 4 -0.47 -11.40 8.05
C THR A 4 -1.05 -12.33 9.11
N GLY A 5 -0.36 -13.44 9.41
CA GLY A 5 -0.91 -14.52 10.25
C GLY A 5 -1.99 -15.37 9.58
N LEU A 6 -2.26 -15.15 8.29
CA LEU A 6 -3.21 -15.96 7.50
C LEU A 6 -2.64 -17.34 7.20
N GLN A 7 -3.51 -18.34 7.21
CA GLN A 7 -3.22 -19.66 6.67
C GLN A 7 -3.24 -19.62 5.13
N PRO A 8 -2.54 -20.56 4.45
CA PRO A 8 -2.49 -20.58 2.99
C PRO A 8 -3.85 -20.62 2.30
N HIS A 9 -4.87 -21.24 2.91
CA HIS A 9 -6.22 -21.32 2.36
C HIS A 9 -7.05 -20.04 2.55
N GLU A 10 -6.62 -19.13 3.41
CA GLU A 10 -7.26 -17.82 3.64
C GLU A 10 -6.70 -16.74 2.69
N LEU A 11 -5.66 -17.07 1.92
CA LEU A 11 -5.01 -16.13 1.01
C LEU A 11 -5.15 -16.59 -0.44
N GLN A 12 -5.79 -15.75 -1.26
CA GLN A 12 -5.82 -15.93 -2.70
C GLN A 12 -4.84 -14.97 -3.38
N GLN A 13 -3.90 -15.50 -4.18
CA GLN A 13 -3.00 -14.67 -5.00
C GLN A 13 -3.51 -14.57 -6.43
N ARG A 14 -3.56 -13.34 -6.97
CA ARG A 14 -4.02 -13.05 -8.34
C ARG A 14 -2.96 -12.23 -9.09
N PRO A 15 -1.97 -12.86 -9.73
CA PRO A 15 -0.93 -12.14 -10.46
C PRO A 15 -1.46 -11.57 -11.78
N LEU A 16 -1.33 -10.25 -11.98
CA LEU A 16 -1.76 -9.54 -13.19
C LEU A 16 -0.61 -9.45 -14.21
N ARG A 17 -0.33 -10.55 -14.90
CA ARG A 17 0.88 -10.68 -15.76
C ARG A 17 0.72 -10.08 -17.17
N THR A 18 -0.48 -9.70 -17.56
CA THR A 18 -0.81 -9.19 -18.90
C THR A 18 -1.85 -8.06 -18.80
N ALA A 19 -2.01 -7.25 -19.85
CA ALA A 19 -2.95 -6.13 -19.87
C ALA A 19 -4.44 -6.55 -19.82
N ASP A 20 -4.74 -7.74 -20.34
CA ASP A 20 -6.08 -8.34 -20.36
C ASP A 20 -6.41 -9.12 -19.08
N ALA A 21 -5.48 -9.23 -18.12
CA ALA A 21 -5.70 -9.95 -16.87
C ALA A 21 -6.87 -9.36 -16.06
N GLY A 22 -7.98 -10.11 -15.97
CA GLY A 22 -9.13 -9.74 -15.16
C GLY A 22 -8.87 -9.86 -13.66
N LEU A 23 -9.55 -9.04 -12.85
CA LEU A 23 -9.43 -9.09 -11.39
C LEU A 23 -10.20 -10.26 -10.77
N GLY A 24 -11.20 -10.80 -11.47
CA GLY A 24 -12.07 -11.88 -10.97
C GLY A 24 -13.13 -11.39 -9.99
N SER A 25 -13.87 -12.32 -9.38
CA SER A 25 -14.90 -12.01 -8.36
C SER A 25 -14.26 -11.79 -6.99
N PHE A 26 -14.82 -10.87 -6.20
CA PHE A 26 -14.43 -10.62 -4.81
C PHE A 26 -15.48 -11.07 -3.80
N SER A 27 -16.44 -11.90 -4.23
CA SER A 27 -17.44 -12.47 -3.31
C SER A 27 -16.75 -13.30 -2.23
N GLY A 28 -17.06 -13.00 -0.96
CA GLY A 28 -16.44 -13.65 0.20
C GLY A 28 -15.01 -13.18 0.52
N VAL A 29 -14.50 -12.16 -0.16
CA VAL A 29 -13.21 -11.53 0.19
C VAL A 29 -13.46 -10.45 1.23
N GLU A 30 -12.75 -10.55 2.36
CA GLU A 30 -12.88 -9.62 3.49
C GLU A 30 -11.90 -8.45 3.44
N GLY A 31 -10.89 -8.53 2.58
CA GLY A 31 -9.94 -7.45 2.36
C GLY A 31 -8.95 -7.76 1.25
N VAL A 32 -8.32 -6.72 0.70
CA VAL A 32 -7.43 -6.84 -0.46
C VAL A 32 -6.07 -6.25 -0.15
N PHE A 33 -5.01 -7.00 -0.50
CA PHE A 33 -3.67 -6.45 -0.58
C PHE A 33 -3.29 -6.22 -2.04
N ILE A 34 -2.77 -5.04 -2.35
CA ILE A 34 -2.19 -4.72 -3.66
C ILE A 34 -0.69 -4.49 -3.45
N GLY A 35 0.11 -5.46 -3.90
CA GLY A 35 1.56 -5.39 -3.78
C GLY A 35 2.21 -4.38 -4.71
N GLY A 36 3.50 -4.15 -4.49
CA GLY A 36 4.33 -3.36 -5.38
C GLY A 36 4.54 -4.02 -6.75
N SER A 37 5.11 -3.26 -7.68
CA SER A 37 5.47 -3.70 -9.01
C SER A 37 6.78 -3.02 -9.44
N PRO A 38 7.44 -3.45 -10.53
CA PRO A 38 8.58 -2.74 -11.07
C PRO A 38 8.18 -1.47 -11.85
N PHE A 39 6.90 -1.11 -11.88
CA PHE A 39 6.40 0.05 -12.60
C PHE A 39 6.84 1.35 -11.94
N THR A 40 6.89 2.40 -12.75
CA THR A 40 7.26 3.77 -12.35
C THR A 40 6.37 4.75 -13.08
N ILE A 41 5.76 5.67 -12.35
CA ILE A 41 4.94 6.76 -12.89
C ILE A 41 5.81 7.77 -13.62
N SER A 42 7.00 8.08 -13.10
CA SER A 42 7.90 9.07 -13.73
C SER A 42 8.54 8.57 -15.03
N THR A 43 8.73 7.24 -15.17
CA THR A 43 9.29 6.60 -16.37
C THR A 43 8.41 5.47 -16.93
N PRO A 44 7.20 5.78 -17.43
CA PRO A 44 6.20 4.76 -17.80
C PRO A 44 6.54 3.99 -19.08
N GLU A 45 7.48 4.48 -19.88
CA GLU A 45 7.85 3.91 -21.19
C GLU A 45 8.38 2.47 -21.10
N THR A 46 8.87 2.05 -19.93
CA THR A 46 9.46 0.72 -19.70
C THR A 46 8.47 -0.43 -19.88
N TYR A 47 7.19 -0.23 -19.50
CA TYR A 47 6.16 -1.28 -19.52
C TYR A 47 4.94 -0.92 -20.38
N GLY A 48 4.91 0.29 -20.95
CA GLY A 48 3.97 0.73 -21.96
C GLY A 48 2.50 0.55 -21.57
N ILE A 49 1.68 0.09 -22.52
CA ILE A 49 0.22 -0.03 -22.35
C ILE A 49 -0.18 -0.97 -21.22
N TRP A 50 0.66 -1.95 -20.88
CA TRP A 50 0.37 -2.90 -19.80
C TRP A 50 0.32 -2.19 -18.45
N GLN A 51 1.30 -1.34 -18.16
CA GLN A 51 1.35 -0.56 -16.92
C GLN A 51 0.13 0.35 -16.79
N ASP A 52 -0.17 1.18 -17.81
CA ASP A 52 -1.31 2.10 -17.75
C ASP A 52 -2.64 1.34 -17.62
N THR A 53 -2.84 0.26 -18.39
CA THR A 53 -4.08 -0.52 -18.36
C THR A 53 -4.34 -1.14 -17.00
N ILE A 54 -3.32 -1.79 -16.41
CA ILE A 54 -3.46 -2.43 -15.10
C ILE A 54 -3.60 -1.38 -14.00
N SER A 55 -2.85 -0.29 -14.07
CA SER A 55 -2.90 0.78 -13.07
C SER A 55 -4.27 1.46 -13.04
N ARG A 56 -4.84 1.79 -14.21
CA ARG A 56 -6.21 2.32 -14.30
C ARG A 56 -7.24 1.34 -13.74
N ARG A 57 -7.18 0.08 -14.16
CA ARG A 57 -8.12 -0.96 -13.71
C ARG A 57 -8.07 -1.16 -12.19
N LEU A 58 -6.86 -1.18 -11.61
CA LEU A 58 -6.69 -1.31 -10.17
C LEU A 58 -7.18 -0.06 -9.44
N THR A 59 -6.89 1.15 -9.93
CA THR A 59 -7.42 2.37 -9.31
C THR A 59 -8.94 2.43 -9.37
N GLU A 60 -9.55 2.11 -10.52
CA GLU A 60 -11.01 2.03 -10.66
C GLU A 60 -11.62 1.04 -9.64
N PHE A 61 -11.01 -0.14 -9.49
CA PHE A 61 -11.42 -1.13 -8.51
C PHE A 61 -11.28 -0.63 -7.06
N VAL A 62 -10.17 0.04 -6.73
CA VAL A 62 -9.94 0.61 -5.40
C VAL A 62 -10.99 1.68 -5.08
N VAL A 63 -11.29 2.55 -6.04
CA VAL A 63 -12.32 3.58 -5.89
C VAL A 63 -13.71 2.96 -5.72
N GLU A 64 -14.08 2.02 -6.58
CA GLU A 64 -15.43 1.44 -6.55
C GLU A 64 -15.67 0.61 -5.28
N GLN A 65 -14.75 -0.29 -4.93
CA GLN A 65 -14.97 -1.27 -3.87
C GLN A 65 -14.46 -0.81 -2.51
N GLY A 66 -13.40 -0.01 -2.47
CA GLY A 66 -12.75 0.41 -1.22
C GLY A 66 -13.11 1.82 -0.78
N VAL A 67 -13.13 2.79 -1.70
CA VAL A 67 -13.46 4.19 -1.35
C VAL A 67 -14.98 4.40 -1.28
N ASN A 68 -15.71 3.95 -2.30
CA ASN A 68 -17.16 4.07 -2.38
C ASN A 68 -17.90 2.86 -1.78
N GLY A 69 -17.19 1.77 -1.52
CA GLY A 69 -17.68 0.58 -0.84
C GLY A 69 -17.00 0.41 0.52
N ASP A 70 -17.21 -0.76 1.12
CA ASP A 70 -16.71 -1.09 2.45
C ASP A 70 -15.61 -2.18 2.42
N LEU A 71 -15.03 -2.50 1.25
CA LEU A 71 -14.00 -3.53 1.14
C LEU A 71 -12.63 -2.95 1.52
N PRO A 72 -12.04 -3.33 2.67
CA PRO A 72 -10.76 -2.78 3.09
C PRO A 72 -9.63 -3.16 2.14
N MET A 73 -8.72 -2.22 1.89
CA MET A 73 -7.59 -2.40 0.99
C MET A 73 -6.29 -1.85 1.59
N PHE A 74 -5.21 -2.57 1.37
CA PHE A 74 -3.87 -2.15 1.71
C PHE A 74 -2.95 -2.24 0.50
N LEU A 75 -2.45 -1.08 0.05
CA LEU A 75 -1.56 -0.93 -1.09
C LEU A 75 -0.12 -0.70 -0.59
N ALA A 76 0.86 -1.28 -1.28
CA ALA A 76 2.28 -1.11 -0.93
C ALA A 76 3.12 -0.65 -2.12
N CYS A 77 4.12 0.20 -1.85
CA CYS A 77 5.11 0.70 -2.82
C CYS A 77 4.42 1.28 -4.07
N TYR A 78 4.61 0.73 -5.27
CA TYR A 78 3.97 1.25 -6.49
C TYR A 78 2.45 1.46 -6.35
N GLY A 79 1.76 0.65 -5.54
CA GLY A 79 0.33 0.84 -5.27
C GLY A 79 -0.01 2.23 -4.70
N SER A 80 0.86 2.81 -3.86
CA SER A 80 0.68 4.16 -3.31
C SER A 80 0.82 5.24 -4.39
N SER A 81 1.89 5.18 -5.19
CA SER A 81 2.14 6.11 -6.30
C SER A 81 1.08 6.00 -7.38
N MET A 82 0.63 4.78 -7.70
CA MET A 82 -0.47 4.53 -8.61
C MET A 82 -1.76 5.19 -8.12
N LEU A 83 -2.15 4.91 -6.88
CA LEU A 83 -3.38 5.47 -6.30
C LEU A 83 -3.32 7.00 -6.30
N ALA A 84 -2.18 7.57 -5.91
CA ALA A 84 -2.00 9.01 -5.90
C ALA A 84 -2.09 9.63 -7.30
N HIS A 85 -1.38 9.08 -8.26
CA HIS A 85 -1.31 9.60 -9.63
C HIS A 85 -2.68 9.65 -10.32
N TYR A 86 -3.49 8.59 -10.16
CA TYR A 86 -4.79 8.50 -10.82
C TYR A 86 -5.92 9.22 -10.06
N LEU A 87 -5.68 9.65 -8.82
CA LEU A 87 -6.61 10.40 -7.99
C LEU A 87 -6.07 11.79 -7.66
N ASP A 88 -5.70 12.58 -8.68
CA ASP A 88 -5.30 14.00 -8.56
C ASP A 88 -4.08 14.36 -7.67
N GLY A 89 -3.39 13.37 -7.10
CA GLY A 89 -2.13 13.55 -6.39
C GLY A 89 -0.95 13.79 -7.34
N LYS A 90 0.18 14.23 -6.76
CA LYS A 90 1.44 14.44 -7.48
C LYS A 90 2.48 13.41 -7.06
N VAL A 91 3.07 12.74 -8.04
CA VAL A 91 4.18 11.79 -7.86
C VAL A 91 5.43 12.37 -8.51
N THR A 92 6.56 12.30 -7.82
CA THR A 92 7.87 12.79 -8.30
C THR A 92 8.99 11.79 -8.02
N ALA A 93 10.11 11.95 -8.71
CA ALA A 93 11.35 11.22 -8.46
C ALA A 93 12.31 11.94 -7.49
N ASP A 94 11.95 13.15 -7.02
CA ASP A 94 12.80 13.99 -6.17
C ASP A 94 13.03 13.41 -4.75
N HIS A 95 12.22 12.43 -4.37
CA HIS A 95 12.21 11.79 -3.04
C HIS A 95 12.53 10.29 -3.11
N ALA A 96 13.28 9.86 -4.14
CA ALA A 96 13.70 8.48 -4.27
C ALA A 96 14.48 7.99 -3.03
N GLU A 97 14.24 6.75 -2.62
CA GLU A 97 14.96 6.11 -1.53
C GLU A 97 15.63 4.84 -2.04
N GLU A 98 16.94 4.74 -1.81
CA GLU A 98 17.69 3.53 -2.10
C GLU A 98 17.18 2.34 -1.28
N PRO A 99 17.34 1.09 -1.76
CA PRO A 99 16.94 -0.09 -1.02
C PRO A 99 17.55 -0.12 0.38
N GLY A 100 16.70 -0.08 1.40
CA GLY A 100 17.17 0.03 2.78
C GLY A 100 16.07 0.43 3.74
N LEU A 101 16.49 0.79 4.95
CA LEU A 101 15.59 1.22 6.01
C LEU A 101 15.32 2.70 5.88
N SER A 102 14.03 3.03 5.94
CA SER A 102 13.57 4.39 6.10
C SER A 102 12.87 4.54 7.43
N GLU A 103 13.13 5.68 8.07
CA GLU A 103 12.36 6.11 9.23
C GLU A 103 10.96 6.51 8.78
N VAL A 104 9.96 6.04 9.53
CA VAL A 104 8.54 6.33 9.35
C VAL A 104 8.05 7.03 10.61
N VAL A 105 7.60 8.26 10.45
CA VAL A 105 7.18 9.15 11.53
C VAL A 105 5.67 9.37 11.43
N LEU A 106 4.94 8.92 12.45
CA LEU A 106 3.49 9.07 12.49
C LEU A 106 3.09 10.53 12.70
N THR A 107 2.10 10.97 11.93
CA THR A 107 1.42 12.26 12.14
C THR A 107 0.44 12.17 13.31
N GLU A 108 -0.16 13.28 13.72
CA GLU A 108 -1.26 13.26 14.70
C GLU A 108 -2.42 12.35 14.25
N ALA A 109 -2.72 12.32 12.95
CA ALA A 109 -3.70 11.41 12.39
C ALA A 109 -3.23 9.94 12.47
N GLY A 110 -1.95 9.68 12.15
CA GLY A 110 -1.34 8.36 12.30
C GLY A 110 -1.38 7.83 13.74
N LEU A 111 -1.21 8.68 14.74
CA LEU A 111 -1.27 8.27 16.15
C LEU A 111 -2.68 7.83 16.60
N THR A 112 -3.73 8.12 15.82
CA THR A 112 -5.11 7.76 16.16
C THR A 112 -5.76 6.81 15.14
N ASP A 113 -5.09 6.52 14.02
CA ASP A 113 -5.63 5.67 12.95
C ASP A 113 -5.77 4.20 13.38
N PRO A 114 -6.82 3.48 12.93
CA PRO A 114 -7.07 2.10 13.34
C PRO A 114 -5.88 1.14 13.16
N LEU A 115 -5.04 1.34 12.13
CA LEU A 115 -3.91 0.45 11.88
C LEU A 115 -2.64 0.84 12.63
N THR A 116 -2.47 2.11 13.01
CA THR A 116 -1.19 2.63 13.55
C THR A 116 -1.26 3.13 14.99
N ARG A 117 -2.45 3.28 15.59
CA ARG A 117 -2.64 3.88 16.93
C ARG A 117 -1.85 3.25 18.09
N ASP A 118 -1.44 1.99 18.00
CA ASP A 118 -0.62 1.34 19.04
C ASP A 118 0.82 1.06 18.60
N LEU A 119 1.27 1.69 17.52
CA LEU A 119 2.68 1.71 17.11
C LEU A 119 3.42 2.86 17.81
N PRO A 120 4.74 2.77 17.98
CA PRO A 120 5.52 3.94 18.37
C PRO A 120 5.37 5.04 17.32
N GLY A 121 5.45 6.30 17.77
CA GLY A 121 5.37 7.46 16.87
C GLY A 121 6.46 7.50 15.81
N VAL A 122 7.55 6.76 16.01
CA VAL A 122 8.61 6.55 15.02
C VAL A 122 8.94 5.07 14.96
N PHE A 123 9.00 4.51 13.76
CA PHE A 123 9.46 3.14 13.51
C PHE A 123 10.20 3.05 12.16
N TYR A 124 10.75 1.89 11.84
CA TYR A 124 11.44 1.66 10.58
C TYR A 124 10.65 0.75 9.64
N GLY A 125 10.63 1.14 8.37
CA GLY A 125 10.07 0.37 7.27
C GLY A 125 11.12 0.14 6.19
N MET A 126 10.96 -0.93 5.40
CA MET A 126 11.84 -1.17 4.26
C MET A 126 11.36 -0.42 3.03
N THR A 127 12.23 0.34 2.39
CA THR A 127 11.97 1.08 1.16
C THR A 127 12.96 0.69 0.06
N GLY A 128 12.84 1.34 -1.10
CA GLY A 128 13.54 0.98 -2.33
C GLY A 128 12.70 1.38 -3.53
N HIS A 129 12.55 2.69 -3.75
CA HIS A 129 11.64 3.25 -4.73
C HIS A 129 12.26 4.45 -5.45
N LYS A 130 11.85 4.64 -6.71
CA LYS A 130 12.24 5.78 -7.53
C LYS A 130 11.23 6.92 -7.48
N ASP A 131 9.98 6.59 -7.19
CA ASP A 131 8.85 7.49 -7.22
C ASP A 131 8.20 7.56 -5.84
N SER A 132 7.90 8.78 -5.40
CA SER A 132 7.21 9.05 -4.15
C SER A 132 6.06 10.04 -4.38
N VAL A 133 5.02 9.93 -3.54
CA VAL A 133 3.89 10.84 -3.53
C VAL A 133 4.29 12.14 -2.84
N GLU A 134 4.45 13.22 -3.61
CA GLU A 134 4.79 14.56 -3.11
C GLU A 134 3.54 15.30 -2.62
N VAL A 135 2.43 15.17 -3.35
CA VAL A 135 1.15 15.77 -2.97
C VAL A 135 0.12 14.66 -2.92
N LEU A 136 -0.51 14.51 -1.76
CA LEU A 136 -1.57 13.53 -1.59
C LEU A 136 -2.81 13.90 -2.41
N PRO A 137 -3.55 12.88 -2.91
CA PRO A 137 -4.89 13.05 -3.44
C PRO A 137 -5.84 13.84 -2.55
N THR A 138 -6.78 14.56 -3.17
CA THR A 138 -7.90 15.18 -2.45
C THR A 138 -8.68 14.12 -1.69
N GLY A 139 -8.85 14.30 -0.37
CA GLY A 139 -9.58 13.36 0.49
C GLY A 139 -8.69 12.27 1.11
N ALA A 140 -7.39 12.24 0.82
CA ALA A 140 -6.44 11.43 1.56
C ALA A 140 -6.01 12.10 2.87
N THR A 141 -5.72 11.28 3.88
CA THR A 141 -5.16 11.67 5.17
C THR A 141 -3.73 11.14 5.27
N LEU A 142 -2.77 12.04 5.48
CA LEU A 142 -1.38 11.65 5.75
C LEU A 142 -1.29 11.02 7.14
N LEU A 143 -0.84 9.76 7.21
CA LEU A 143 -0.67 9.02 8.47
C LEU A 143 0.79 8.98 8.91
N ALA A 144 1.73 8.94 7.96
CA ALA A 144 3.14 9.01 8.26
C ALA A 144 3.94 9.65 7.14
N ASP A 145 4.93 10.44 7.51
CA ASP A 145 6.00 10.92 6.64
C ASP A 145 7.33 10.25 7.01
N GLY A 146 8.40 10.65 6.34
CA GLY A 146 9.76 10.23 6.66
C GLY A 146 10.75 11.34 6.34
N GLN A 147 12.02 11.14 6.68
CA GLN A 147 13.05 12.16 6.55
C GLN A 147 13.21 12.72 5.12
N THR A 148 13.11 11.84 4.12
CA THR A 148 13.31 12.16 2.70
C THR A 148 12.06 11.94 1.86
N CYS A 149 11.02 11.31 2.42
CA CYS A 149 9.81 10.90 1.72
C CYS A 149 8.59 11.56 2.38
N PRO A 150 7.88 12.47 1.68
CA PRO A 150 6.78 13.24 2.28
C PRO A 150 5.53 12.42 2.61
N ALA A 151 5.38 11.22 2.03
CA ALA A 151 4.26 10.33 2.29
C ALA A 151 4.73 8.86 2.40
N GLN A 152 5.06 8.43 3.62
CA GLN A 152 5.38 7.03 3.91
C GLN A 152 4.12 6.18 4.10
N LEU A 153 3.04 6.75 4.64
CA LEU A 153 1.75 6.09 4.80
C LEU A 153 0.63 7.11 4.71
N PHE A 154 -0.41 6.82 3.93
CA PHE A 154 -1.64 7.59 3.92
C PHE A 154 -2.87 6.68 3.84
N ARG A 155 -4.03 7.23 4.22
CA ARG A 155 -5.33 6.59 4.09
C ARG A 155 -6.23 7.42 3.19
N PHE A 156 -6.92 6.77 2.26
CA PHE A 156 -7.93 7.36 1.39
C PHE A 156 -9.31 6.83 1.78
N GLY A 157 -10.28 7.72 2.04
CA GLY A 157 -11.55 7.30 2.62
C GLY A 157 -11.35 6.59 3.96
N ASP A 158 -12.25 5.68 4.34
CA ASP A 158 -12.17 4.99 5.64
C ASP A 158 -11.41 3.67 5.62
N HIS A 159 -11.25 3.07 4.44
CA HIS A 159 -10.88 1.66 4.31
C HIS A 159 -9.71 1.39 3.36
N VAL A 160 -9.05 2.42 2.80
CA VAL A 160 -7.94 2.23 1.84
C VAL A 160 -6.66 2.82 2.38
N TRP A 161 -5.68 1.98 2.73
CA TRP A 161 -4.34 2.40 3.17
C TRP A 161 -3.32 2.19 2.07
N ALA A 162 -2.34 3.08 1.99
CA ALA A 162 -1.24 3.00 1.03
C ALA A 162 0.08 3.34 1.71
N SER A 163 1.01 2.39 1.74
CA SER A 163 2.37 2.59 2.26
C SER A 163 3.38 2.71 1.13
N GLN A 164 4.35 3.62 1.27
CA GLN A 164 5.51 3.66 0.39
C GLN A 164 6.50 2.53 0.72
N PHE A 165 6.68 2.26 2.02
CA PHE A 165 7.47 1.12 2.49
C PHE A 165 6.76 -0.22 2.22
N HIS A 166 7.53 -1.30 2.30
CA HIS A 166 7.12 -2.69 2.11
C HIS A 166 6.89 -3.40 3.45
N PRO A 167 5.67 -3.39 4.02
CA PRO A 167 5.38 -4.08 5.28
C PRO A 167 5.47 -5.61 5.15
N GLU A 168 5.54 -6.15 3.93
CA GLU A 168 5.75 -7.57 3.68
C GLU A 168 7.23 -8.01 3.71
N MET A 169 8.17 -7.06 3.68
CA MET A 169 9.61 -7.34 3.64
C MET A 169 10.24 -7.36 5.03
N ASP A 170 11.25 -8.21 5.17
CA ASP A 170 12.19 -8.23 6.29
C ASP A 170 13.60 -8.46 5.75
N ASP A 171 14.58 -8.46 6.65
CA ASP A 171 15.98 -8.72 6.35
C ASP A 171 16.19 -9.95 5.46
N ALA A 172 15.48 -11.05 5.72
CA ALA A 172 15.60 -12.28 4.93
C ALA A 172 15.06 -12.11 3.50
N ALA A 173 13.94 -11.39 3.34
CA ALA A 173 13.37 -11.10 2.03
C ALA A 173 14.29 -10.18 1.20
N ILE A 174 14.91 -9.18 1.83
CA ILE A 174 15.84 -8.28 1.14
C ILE A 174 17.13 -9.00 0.79
N ARG A 175 17.68 -9.83 1.69
CA ARG A 175 18.82 -10.71 1.38
C ARG A 175 18.55 -11.60 0.18
N THR A 176 17.36 -12.19 0.11
CA THR A 176 16.95 -12.97 -1.05
C THR A 176 16.91 -12.09 -2.31
N ARG A 177 16.25 -10.92 -2.24
CA ARG A 177 16.11 -10.01 -3.38
C ARG A 177 17.46 -9.50 -3.89
N LEU A 178 18.34 -9.09 -2.99
CA LEU A 178 19.69 -8.60 -3.29
C LEU A 178 20.58 -9.71 -3.86
N SER A 179 20.47 -10.95 -3.36
CA SER A 179 21.21 -12.10 -3.94
C SER A 179 20.79 -12.43 -5.39
N PHE A 180 19.54 -12.14 -5.77
CA PHE A 180 19.11 -12.26 -7.17
C PHE A 180 19.80 -11.23 -8.07
N TYR A 181 19.98 -9.98 -7.59
CA TYR A 181 20.67 -8.94 -8.34
C TYR A 181 22.18 -9.17 -8.43
N GLU A 182 22.79 -9.70 -7.36
CA GLU A 182 24.19 -10.15 -7.33
C GLU A 182 24.45 -11.22 -8.40
N ASN A 183 23.66 -12.29 -8.41
CA ASN A 183 23.80 -13.39 -9.38
C ASN A 183 23.54 -12.98 -10.83
N ALA A 184 22.79 -11.89 -11.04
CA ALA A 184 22.50 -11.33 -12.34
C ALA A 184 23.47 -10.20 -12.76
N GLY A 185 24.47 -9.88 -11.94
CA GLY A 185 25.54 -8.93 -12.24
C GLY A 185 25.13 -7.45 -12.17
N TYR A 186 24.06 -7.14 -11.43
CA TYR A 186 23.48 -5.79 -11.37
C TYR A 186 24.00 -4.90 -10.23
N CYS A 187 24.74 -5.45 -9.26
CA CYS A 187 25.24 -4.70 -8.10
C CYS A 187 26.69 -5.03 -7.80
N ASP A 188 27.46 -4.03 -7.38
CA ASP A 188 28.81 -4.19 -6.86
C ASP A 188 28.76 -4.97 -5.52
N PRO A 189 29.56 -6.04 -5.35
CA PRO A 189 29.64 -6.79 -4.09
C PRO A 189 29.91 -5.94 -2.84
N ASP A 190 30.67 -4.84 -2.96
CA ASP A 190 30.99 -3.97 -1.83
C ASP A 190 29.78 -3.09 -1.44
N GLU A 191 29.02 -2.58 -2.42
CA GLU A 191 27.76 -1.85 -2.19
C GLU A 191 26.67 -2.76 -1.57
N LEU A 192 26.65 -4.03 -1.98
CA LEU A 192 25.82 -5.08 -1.41
C LEU A 192 26.16 -5.33 0.06
N ALA A 193 27.45 -5.44 0.39
CA ALA A 193 27.91 -5.64 1.75
C ALA A 193 27.55 -4.45 2.66
N GLU A 194 27.72 -3.21 2.19
CA GLU A 194 27.29 -2.02 2.91
C GLU A 194 25.77 -1.97 3.12
N THR A 195 25.00 -2.34 2.09
CA THR A 195 23.55 -2.45 2.20
C THR A 195 23.16 -3.49 3.24
N TYR A 196 23.79 -4.67 3.25
CA TYR A 196 23.56 -5.68 4.29
C TYR A 196 23.95 -5.21 5.68
N ALA A 197 25.04 -4.46 5.82
CA ALA A 197 25.46 -3.90 7.11
C ALA A 197 24.44 -2.87 7.63
N ARG A 198 23.89 -2.02 6.76
CA ARG A 198 22.82 -1.06 7.11
C ARG A 198 21.53 -1.76 7.56
N LEU A 199 21.25 -2.96 7.05
CA LEU A 199 20.10 -3.75 7.46
C LEU A 199 20.31 -4.48 8.80
N GLN A 200 21.56 -4.74 9.21
CA GLN A 200 21.84 -5.52 10.42
C GLN A 200 21.44 -4.77 11.69
N GLY A 201 20.53 -5.38 12.47
CA GLY A 201 20.17 -4.94 13.83
C GLY A 201 18.96 -4.03 13.92
N ASN A 202 18.27 -3.78 12.80
CA ASN A 202 17.12 -2.87 12.77
C ASN A 202 15.80 -3.65 12.78
N ASP A 203 14.84 -3.12 13.54
CA ASP A 203 13.56 -3.79 13.79
C ASP A 203 12.46 -3.26 12.87
N THR A 204 12.08 -4.07 11.88
CA THR A 204 10.93 -3.79 11.00
C THR A 204 9.60 -4.34 11.53
N SER A 205 9.58 -4.93 12.74
CA SER A 205 8.41 -5.63 13.28
C SER A 205 7.17 -4.75 13.37
N HIS A 206 7.35 -3.45 13.66
CA HIS A 206 6.26 -2.48 13.67
C HIS A 206 5.63 -2.30 12.28
N ALA A 207 6.44 -2.04 11.25
CA ALA A 207 5.97 -1.98 9.86
C ALA A 207 5.32 -3.31 9.43
N ASN A 208 5.93 -4.44 9.79
CA ASN A 208 5.40 -5.76 9.46
C ASN A 208 4.06 -6.06 10.15
N SER A 209 3.87 -5.56 11.38
CA SER A 209 2.65 -5.78 12.15
C SER A 209 1.41 -5.18 11.50
N LEU A 210 1.57 -4.17 10.63
CA LEU A 210 0.47 -3.57 9.88
C LEU A 210 -0.27 -4.60 9.03
N LEU A 211 0.42 -5.62 8.51
CA LEU A 211 -0.24 -6.70 7.76
C LEU A 211 -1.18 -7.52 8.63
N ARG A 212 -0.81 -7.82 9.88
CA ARG A 212 -1.68 -8.52 10.83
C ARG A 212 -2.82 -7.63 11.29
N ARG A 213 -2.51 -6.38 11.65
CA ARG A 213 -3.52 -5.40 12.08
C ARG A 213 -4.58 -5.15 11.02
N PHE A 214 -4.18 -5.09 9.76
CA PHE A 214 -5.12 -4.97 8.65
C PHE A 214 -6.03 -6.21 8.53
N VAL A 215 -5.49 -7.42 8.69
CA VAL A 215 -6.32 -8.64 8.72
C VAL A 215 -7.31 -8.64 9.88
N GLU A 216 -6.87 -8.22 11.06
CA GLU A 216 -7.74 -8.06 12.24
C GLU A 216 -8.86 -7.04 11.97
N TYR A 217 -8.51 -5.89 11.38
CA TYR A 217 -9.46 -4.87 10.96
C TYR A 217 -10.53 -5.41 9.99
N CYS A 218 -10.12 -6.16 8.96
CA CYS A 218 -11.04 -6.77 8.01
C CYS A 218 -12.05 -7.71 8.69
N ARG A 219 -11.57 -8.53 9.65
CA ARG A 219 -12.42 -9.50 10.37
C ARG A 219 -13.39 -8.81 11.32
N GLU A 220 -12.96 -7.76 12.01
CA GLU A 220 -13.83 -6.96 12.88
C GLU A 220 -14.97 -6.29 12.08
N GLY A 221 -14.65 -5.79 10.88
CA GLY A 221 -15.63 -5.26 9.93
C GLY A 221 -16.68 -6.30 9.55
N THR A 222 -16.27 -7.50 9.14
CA THR A 222 -17.20 -8.60 8.81
C THR A 222 -18.08 -8.99 9.99
N ASP A 223 -17.51 -9.15 11.18
CA ASP A 223 -18.26 -9.51 12.39
C ASP A 223 -19.31 -8.45 12.76
N SER A 224 -18.99 -7.17 12.54
CA SER A 224 -19.92 -6.07 12.78
C SER A 224 -21.08 -6.04 11.77
N VAL A 225 -20.83 -6.41 10.51
CA VAL A 225 -21.86 -6.55 9.46
C VAL A 225 -22.74 -7.78 9.70
N VAL A 226 -22.16 -8.91 10.12
CA VAL A 226 -22.94 -10.12 10.46
C VAL A 226 -23.83 -9.89 11.68
N ARG A 227 -23.33 -9.16 12.69
CA ARG A 227 -24.12 -8.75 13.88
C ARG A 227 -25.12 -7.63 13.57
N GLY A 228 -24.78 -6.72 12.66
CA GLY A 228 -25.59 -5.57 12.24
C GLY A 228 -26.66 -5.91 11.20
N SER A 229 -26.52 -6.99 10.44
CA SER A 229 -27.53 -7.50 9.48
C SER A 229 -28.82 -7.98 10.16
N ALA A 230 -28.92 -7.86 11.48
CA ALA A 230 -30.17 -7.96 12.23
C ALA A 230 -31.00 -6.66 12.24
N VAL A 231 -30.47 -5.48 11.89
CA VAL A 231 -31.23 -4.20 11.91
C VAL A 231 -30.71 -3.16 10.89
N THR A 232 -31.63 -2.76 9.99
CA THR A 232 -31.75 -1.51 9.18
C THR A 232 -30.92 -1.28 7.90
N GLU A 233 -31.67 -1.12 6.79
CA GLU A 233 -31.26 -0.47 5.53
C GLU A 233 -30.83 0.99 5.77
N LYS A 234 -29.66 1.38 5.28
CA LYS A 234 -29.24 2.79 5.19
C LYS A 234 -29.81 3.41 3.91
N GLN A 235 -30.46 4.57 4.08
CA GLN A 235 -31.05 5.35 3.00
C GLN A 235 -29.97 6.18 2.28
N PRO A 236 -29.93 6.22 0.93
CA PRO A 236 -28.91 6.96 0.20
C PRO A 236 -29.09 8.49 0.29
N LEU A 237 -27.97 9.20 0.26
CA LEU A 237 -27.92 10.68 0.31
C LEU A 237 -28.62 11.33 -0.90
N PRO A 238 -29.27 12.50 -0.72
CA PRO A 238 -30.04 13.15 -1.76
C PRO A 238 -29.14 13.75 -2.85
N ARG A 239 -29.53 13.54 -4.12
CA ARG A 239 -28.94 14.24 -5.28
C ARG A 239 -29.39 15.70 -5.25
N GLY A 240 -28.43 16.62 -5.28
CA GLY A 240 -28.68 18.06 -5.35
C GLY A 240 -29.44 18.45 -6.61
N GLU A 241 -30.48 19.28 -6.43
CA GLU A 241 -31.23 19.90 -7.52
C GLU A 241 -30.39 20.97 -8.22
N ALA A 242 -30.40 20.94 -9.56
CA ALA A 242 -29.85 21.98 -10.40
C ALA A 242 -30.74 23.23 -10.30
N ILE A 243 -30.19 24.30 -9.75
CA ILE A 243 -30.79 25.65 -9.80
C ILE A 243 -30.52 26.24 -11.18
N ALA A 244 -31.58 26.36 -11.98
CA ALA A 244 -31.61 27.23 -13.15
C ALA A 244 -31.95 28.66 -12.68
N GLY A 245 -31.12 29.63 -13.10
CA GLY A 245 -31.32 31.06 -12.93
C GLY A 245 -30.47 31.82 -13.92
#